data_AF-A0A2N3XQL2-F1
#
_entry.id   AF-A0A2N3XQL2-F1
#
_cell.length_a   1.000
_cell.length_b   1.000
_cell.length_c   1.000
_cell.angle_alpha   90.00
_cell.angle_beta   90.00
_cell.angle_gamma   90.00
#
_symmetry.space_group_name_H-M   'P 1'
#
loop_
_entity.id
_entity.type
_entity.pdbx_description
1 polymer ?
#
loop_
_entity_poly.entity_id
_entity_poly.type
_entity_poly.pdbx_seq_one_letter_code
_entity_poly.pdbx_strand_id
1 'polypeptide(L)' 'MSDYLTYVWRPVTGGRHAFPITATKVPAGDQVVAFCGAESNAVELHDWSEVDWIREGTCMDCWHVLTIRPCP' A
#
# COMPACT_ATOMS: atom_id res chain seq x y z
N MET A 1 16.66 -0.11 -4.94
CA MET A 1 16.10 0.48 -6.18
C MET A 1 14.62 0.76 -5.99
N SER A 2 14.28 1.76 -5.17
CA SER A 2 12.90 2.25 -4.98
C SER A 2 12.81 3.77 -5.24
N ASP A 3 13.91 4.41 -5.61
CA ASP A 3 14.03 5.88 -5.71
C ASP A 3 13.24 6.49 -6.87
N TYR A 4 12.64 5.66 -7.74
CA TYR A 4 11.75 6.08 -8.82
C TYR A 4 10.27 5.72 -8.56
N LEU A 5 9.98 4.93 -7.53
CA LEU A 5 8.61 4.55 -7.21
C LEU A 5 7.98 5.65 -6.35
N THR A 6 6.81 6.15 -6.77
CA THR A 6 6.04 7.13 -5.98
C THR A 6 5.07 6.46 -5.01
N TYR A 7 4.64 5.24 -5.35
CA TYR A 7 3.76 4.42 -4.53
C TYR A 7 4.10 2.93 -4.64
N VAL A 8 3.51 2.16 -3.74
CA VAL A 8 3.59 0.70 -3.71
C VAL A 8 2.22 0.12 -3.38
N TRP A 9 1.89 -0.99 -4.02
CA TRP A 9 0.74 -1.80 -3.60
C TRP A 9 1.21 -2.82 -2.57
N ARG A 10 0.44 -3.04 -1.50
CA ARG A 10 0.72 -4.08 -0.50
C ARG A 10 -0.58 -4.76 -0.06
N PRO A 11 -0.62 -6.10 0.02
CA PRO A 11 -1.65 -6.77 0.78
C PRO A 11 -1.50 -6.35 2.24
N VAL A 12 -2.63 -6.06 2.87
CA VAL A 12 -2.79 -5.76 4.29
C VAL A 12 -4.09 -6.42 4.73
N THR A 13 -4.37 -6.45 6.02
CA THR A 13 -5.65 -6.92 6.53
C THR A 13 -6.79 -6.14 5.88
N GLY A 14 -7.65 -6.82 5.13
CA GLY A 14 -8.79 -6.21 4.43
C GLY A 14 -8.59 -5.97 2.93
N GLY A 15 -7.42 -6.29 2.38
CA GLY A 15 -7.18 -6.35 0.94
C GLY A 15 -5.84 -5.76 0.53
N ARG A 16 -5.65 -5.59 -0.79
CA ARG A 16 -4.47 -4.95 -1.36
C ARG A 16 -4.73 -3.47 -1.59
N HIS A 17 -3.98 -2.64 -0.87
CA HIS A 17 -4.08 -1.19 -0.90
C HIS A 17 -2.82 -0.55 -1.48
N ALA A 18 -2.94 0.69 -1.96
CA ALA A 18 -1.82 1.47 -2.44
C ALA A 18 -1.38 2.47 -1.36
N PHE A 19 -0.08 2.53 -1.10
CA PHE A 19 0.56 3.39 -0.12
C PHE A 19 1.64 4.25 -0.79
N PRO A 20 1.94 5.46 -0.28
CA PRO A 20 3.12 6.19 -0.72
C PRO A 20 4.39 5.37 -0.44
N ILE A 21 5.41 5.45 -1.31
CA ILE A 21 6.63 4.64 -1.15
C ILE A 21 7.33 4.89 0.20
N THR A 22 7.15 6.09 0.77
CA THR A 22 7.69 6.47 2.09
C THR A 22 7.11 5.64 3.23
N ALA A 23 5.91 5.06 3.05
CA ALA A 23 5.28 4.19 4.05
C ALA A 23 6.12 2.94 4.33
N THR A 24 6.89 2.42 3.35
CA THR A 24 7.75 1.25 3.57
C THR A 24 9.02 1.56 4.37
N LYS A 25 9.20 2.81 4.80
CA LYS A 25 10.32 3.25 5.64
C LYS A 25 9.86 3.56 7.06
N VAL A 26 8.56 3.50 7.31
CA VAL A 26 7.97 3.74 8.64
C VAL A 26 8.34 2.57 9.55
N PRO A 27 8.77 2.81 10.80
CA PRO A 27 9.11 1.74 11.73
C PRO A 27 7.93 0.79 11.99
N ALA A 28 8.22 -0.50 12.17
CA ALA A 28 7.22 -1.47 12.59
C ALA A 28 6.58 -1.05 13.92
N GLY A 29 5.25 -1.15 14.02
CA GLY A 29 4.49 -0.68 15.18
C GLY A 29 3.76 0.64 14.96
N ASP A 30 4.26 1.50 14.06
CA ASP A 30 3.57 2.74 13.69
C ASP A 30 2.48 2.49 12.64
N GLN A 31 1.55 3.44 12.50
CA GLN A 31 0.49 3.37 11.50
C GLN A 31 0.91 4.02 10.18
N VAL A 32 0.44 3.44 9.08
CA VAL A 32 0.56 3.96 7.72
C VAL A 32 -0.84 4.10 7.10
N VAL A 33 -0.98 5.06 6.19
CA VAL A 33 -2.26 5.39 5.57
C VAL A 33 -2.20 5.12 4.07
N ALA A 34 -3.15 4.33 3.57
CA ALA A 34 -3.34 4.08 2.16
C ALA A 34 -3.97 5.29 1.44
N PHE A 35 -3.90 5.34 0.12
CA PHE A 35 -4.52 6.43 -0.66
C PHE A 35 -6.04 6.52 -0.51
N CYS A 36 -6.73 5.42 -0.19
CA CYS A 36 -8.16 5.43 0.13
C CYS A 36 -8.47 5.88 1.57
N GLY A 37 -7.46 6.18 2.39
CA GLY A 37 -7.60 6.56 3.79
C GLY A 37 -7.61 5.38 4.78
N ALA A 38 -7.52 4.14 4.31
CA ALA A 38 -7.41 2.98 5.20
C ALA A 38 -6.09 3.02 5.99
N GLU A 39 -6.16 2.77 7.29
CA GLU A 39 -5.00 2.66 8.17
C GLU A 39 -4.55 1.21 8.29
N SER A 40 -3.24 0.98 8.33
CA SER A 40 -2.65 -0.33 8.56
C SER A 40 -1.39 -0.19 9.42
N ASN A 41 -0.96 -1.26 10.09
CA ASN A 41 0.33 -1.22 10.75
C ASN A 41 1.45 -1.23 9.70
N ALA A 42 2.53 -0.47 9.90
CA ALA A 42 3.67 -0.45 9.01
C ALA A 42 4.28 -1.85 8.78
N VAL A 43 4.21 -2.74 9.78
CA VAL A 43 4.68 -4.13 9.65
C VAL A 43 3.94 -4.90 8.56
N GLU A 44 2.67 -4.56 8.32
CA GLU A 44 1.84 -5.13 7.25
C GLU A 44 2.25 -4.63 5.86
N LEU A 45 3.29 -3.81 5.69
CA LEU A 45 3.81 -3.49 4.35
C LEU A 45 4.95 -4.42 3.89
N HIS A 46 5.32 -5.36 4.74
CA HIS A 46 6.51 -6.21 4.58
C HIS A 46 6.17 -7.70 4.68
N ASP A 47 7.07 -8.54 4.14
CA ASP A 47 7.10 -10.00 4.35
C ASP A 47 5.86 -10.83 3.94
N TRP A 48 5.07 -10.35 2.97
CA TRP A 48 3.94 -11.11 2.43
C TRP A 48 4.33 -12.19 1.43
N SER A 49 3.64 -13.33 1.49
CA SER A 49 3.82 -14.43 0.56
C SER A 49 3.16 -14.14 -0.80
N GLU A 50 3.62 -14.80 -1.87
CA GLU A 50 2.97 -14.73 -3.19
C GLU A 50 1.49 -15.10 -3.14
N VAL A 51 1.10 -15.99 -2.21
CA VAL A 51 -0.29 -16.40 -2.04
C VAL A 51 -1.15 -15.25 -1.54
N ASP A 52 -0.65 -14.43 -0.63
CA ASP A 52 -1.36 -13.25 -0.12
C ASP A 52 -1.58 -12.24 -1.25
N TRP A 53 -0.58 -12.09 -2.12
CA TRP A 53 -0.70 -11.27 -3.33
C TRP A 53 -1.75 -11.78 -4.32
N ILE A 54 -2.02 -13.08 -4.38
CA ILE A 54 -3.03 -13.63 -5.29
C ILE A 54 -4.43 -13.56 -4.66
N ARG A 55 -4.53 -13.81 -3.36
CA ARG A 55 -5.81 -13.94 -2.64
C ARG A 55 -6.45 -12.60 -2.32
N GLU A 56 -5.64 -11.59 -2.00
CA GLU A 56 -6.17 -10.32 -1.55
C GLU A 56 -6.72 -9.50 -2.73
N GLY A 57 -8.00 -9.13 -2.60
CA GLY A 57 -8.69 -8.28 -3.56
C GLY A 57 -8.03 -6.91 -3.65
N THR A 58 -7.99 -6.32 -4.85
CA THR A 58 -7.41 -4.98 -5.00
C THR A 58 -8.43 -3.91 -4.66
N CYS A 59 -8.04 -2.96 -3.80
CA CYS A 59 -8.89 -1.84 -3.43
C CYS A 59 -9.13 -0.92 -4.64
N MET A 60 -10.39 -0.84 -5.09
CA MET A 60 -10.76 -0.02 -6.25
C MET A 60 -10.76 1.48 -5.94
N ASP A 61 -10.92 1.89 -4.68
CA ASP A 61 -10.82 3.30 -4.30
C ASP A 61 -9.38 3.80 -4.40
N CYS A 62 -8.40 2.98 -3.98
CA CYS A 62 -6.98 3.27 -4.20
C CYS A 62 -6.68 3.41 -5.71
N TRP A 63 -7.25 2.52 -6.54
CA TRP A 63 -7.13 2.62 -7.99
C TRP A 63 -7.68 3.94 -8.53
N HIS A 64 -8.90 4.33 -8.14
CA HIS A 64 -9.50 5.59 -8.57
C HIS A 64 -8.70 6.81 -8.15
N VAL A 65 -8.19 6.85 -6.90
CA VAL A 65 -7.36 7.98 -6.44
C VAL A 65 -6.11 8.14 -7.30
N LEU A 66 -5.44 7.03 -7.64
CA LEU A 66 -4.24 7.04 -8.47
C LEU A 66 -4.50 7.41 -9.94
N THR A 67 -5.70 7.14 -10.48
CA THR A 67 -6.04 7.49 -11.87
C THR A 67 -6.52 8.93 -12.02
N ILE A 68 -7.14 9.50 -10.98
CA ILE A 68 -7.63 10.89 -10.98
C ILE A 68 -6.52 11.88 -10.62
N ARG A 69 -5.53 11.45 -9.83
CA ARG A 69 -4.31 12.21 -9.55
C ARG A 69 -3.13 11.59 -10.30
N PRO A 70 -2.94 11.87 -11.61
CA PRO A 70 -1.65 11.59 -12.20
C PRO A 70 -0.63 12.37 -11.36
N CYS A 71 0.41 11.65 -10.92
CA CYS A 71 1.57 12.18 -10.21
C CYS A 71 1.91 13.63 -10.64
N PRO A 72 2.18 14.58 -9.71
CA PRO A 72 2.91 15.78 -10.10
C PRO A 72 4.30 15.43 -10.65
#